data_AF-A0A7V4BTD4-F1
#
_entry.id   AF-A0A7V4BTD4-F1
#
_cell.length_a   1.000
_cell.length_b   1.000
_cell.length_c   1.000
_cell.angle_alpha   90.00
_cell.angle_beta   90.00
_cell.angle_gamma   90.00
#
_symmetry.space_group_name_H-M   'P 1'
#
loop_
_entity.id
_entity.type
_entity.pdbx_description
1 polymer ?
#
loop_
_entity_poly.entity_id
_entity_poly.type
_entity_poly.pdbx_seq_one_letter_code
_entity_poly.pdbx_strand_id
1 'polypeptide(L)'
;MTAEQAQERIEFLRKELHRYNYHYYVLSKPLIPDYEYDRLLRELEDLERQFPQFYDPNSPTVRVGSDISNEFQQRPHRYPMLSLANTYSYEDLREFDDRIARSLGHRSYRYVCELKYDGTSISLIYENRRLAYAVTRGDGEKGDIVTANVKTIPTVPLVVDHPSAPENFE
;
A
#
# COMPACT_ATOMS: atom_id res chain seq x y z
N MET A 1 -20.81 15.39 -23.27
CA MET A 1 -19.39 15.00 -23.23
C MET A 1 -19.26 13.71 -24.03
N THR A 2 -18.28 13.60 -24.93
CA THR A 2 -18.02 12.34 -25.67
C THR A 2 -17.32 11.32 -24.78
N ALA A 3 -17.24 10.05 -25.22
CA ALA A 3 -16.54 9.02 -24.46
C ALA A 3 -15.04 9.33 -24.30
N GLU A 4 -14.40 9.90 -25.32
CA GLU A 4 -13.00 10.29 -25.29
C GLU A 4 -12.76 11.43 -24.30
N GLN A 5 -13.61 12.46 -24.33
CA GLN A 5 -13.55 13.56 -23.36
C GLN A 5 -13.80 13.08 -21.92
N ALA A 6 -14.69 12.10 -21.76
CA ALA A 6 -14.94 11.46 -20.47
C ALA A 6 -13.70 10.76 -19.96
N GLN A 7 -13.05 9.97 -20.81
CA GLN A 7 -11.84 9.23 -20.45
C GLN A 7 -10.72 10.16 -19.99
N GLU A 8 -10.41 11.20 -20.77
CA GLU A 8 -9.38 12.19 -20.43
C GLU A 8 -9.68 12.86 -19.08
N ARG A 9 -10.95 13.20 -18.83
CA ARG A 9 -11.37 13.81 -17.56
C ARG A 9 -11.26 12.85 -16.39
N ILE A 10 -11.69 11.60 -16.56
CA ILE A 10 -11.58 10.54 -15.55
C ILE A 10 -10.12 10.30 -15.18
N GLU A 11 -9.24 10.15 -16.18
CA GLU A 11 -7.80 9.94 -15.95
C GLU A 11 -7.16 11.11 -15.21
N PHE A 12 -7.52 12.35 -15.59
CA PHE A 12 -7.08 13.55 -14.90
C PHE A 12 -7.55 13.57 -13.43
N LEU A 13 -8.84 13.34 -13.18
CA LEU A 13 -9.42 13.34 -11.83
C LEU A 13 -8.78 12.26 -10.96
N ARG A 14 -8.60 11.04 -11.47
CA ARG A 14 -7.92 9.95 -10.75
C ARG A 14 -6.51 10.36 -10.34
N LYS A 15 -5.72 10.90 -11.28
CA LYS A 15 -4.34 11.34 -11.02
C LYS A 15 -4.30 12.39 -9.91
N GLU A 16 -5.13 13.42 -10.01
CA GLU A 16 -5.15 14.50 -9.02
C GLU A 16 -5.64 14.02 -7.65
N LEU A 17 -6.70 13.23 -7.60
CA LEU A 17 -7.23 12.67 -6.35
C LEU A 17 -6.25 11.70 -5.68
N HIS A 18 -5.49 10.90 -6.44
CA HIS A 18 -4.39 10.11 -5.88
C HIS A 18 -3.30 10.99 -5.27
N ARG A 19 -2.91 12.06 -5.96
CA ARG A 19 -1.94 13.03 -5.44
C ARG A 19 -2.45 13.68 -4.16
N TYR A 20 -3.71 14.10 -4.11
CA TYR A 20 -4.30 14.70 -2.91
C TYR A 20 -4.39 13.71 -1.76
N ASN A 21 -4.79 12.47 -2.01
CA ASN A 21 -4.81 11.40 -1.01
C ASN A 21 -3.42 11.17 -0.42
N TYR A 22 -2.39 11.10 -1.26
CA TYR A 22 -1.01 10.93 -0.78
C TYR A 22 -0.58 12.10 0.12
N HIS A 23 -0.84 13.33 -0.32
CA HIS A 23 -0.51 14.53 0.46
C HIS A 23 -1.26 14.61 1.79
N TYR A 24 -2.54 14.24 1.79
CA TYR A 24 -3.38 14.26 2.99
C TYR A 24 -2.99 13.15 3.96
N TYR A 25 -3.03 11.88 3.52
CA TYR A 25 -2.89 10.72 4.41
C TYR A 25 -1.44 10.32 4.69
N VAL A 26 -0.54 10.45 3.72
CA VAL A 26 0.87 10.00 3.86
C VAL A 26 1.75 11.13 4.34
N LEU A 27 1.65 12.31 3.71
CA LEU A 27 2.52 13.45 4.05
C LEU A 27 1.96 14.32 5.17
N SER A 28 0.68 14.16 5.55
CA SER A 28 -0.01 15.04 6.51
C SER A 28 0.10 16.54 6.11
N LYS A 29 0.06 16.82 4.81
CA LYS A 29 0.23 18.16 4.20
C LYS A 29 -0.79 18.34 3.06
N PRO A 30 -2.07 18.61 3.37
CA PRO A 30 -3.12 18.73 2.37
C PRO A 30 -2.83 19.87 1.37
N LEU A 31 -3.09 19.61 0.09
CA LEU A 31 -2.90 20.60 -0.99
C LEU A 31 -4.14 21.43 -1.27
N ILE A 32 -5.32 20.88 -0.96
CA ILE A 32 -6.62 21.51 -1.20
C ILE A 32 -7.53 21.32 0.03
N PRO A 33 -8.54 22.18 0.23
CA PRO A 33 -9.56 21.99 1.26
C PRO A 33 -10.47 20.79 0.97
N ASP A 34 -11.04 20.20 2.03
CA ASP A 34 -11.91 19.02 1.94
C ASP A 34 -13.10 19.22 0.99
N TYR A 35 -13.73 20.41 1.00
CA TYR A 35 -14.84 20.72 0.08
C TYR A 35 -14.45 20.59 -1.40
N GLU A 36 -13.24 21.02 -1.76
CA GLU A 36 -12.75 20.93 -3.13
C GLU A 36 -12.45 19.47 -3.50
N TYR A 37 -11.89 18.70 -2.57
CA TYR A 37 -11.68 17.26 -2.74
C TYR A 37 -13.01 16.53 -2.97
N ASP A 38 -14.01 16.75 -2.11
CA ASP A 38 -15.33 16.12 -2.20
C ASP A 38 -16.07 16.47 -3.50
N ARG A 39 -15.84 17.67 -4.03
CA ARG A 39 -16.39 18.07 -5.33
C ARG A 39 -15.76 17.27 -6.46
N LEU A 40 -14.43 17.15 -6.47
CA LEU A 40 -13.71 16.38 -7.50
C LEU A 40 -14.00 14.88 -7.42
N LEU A 41 -14.13 14.34 -6.20
CA LEU A 41 -14.49 12.94 -6.00
C LEU A 41 -15.90 12.64 -6.52
N ARG A 42 -16.89 13.48 -6.20
CA ARG A 42 -18.25 13.34 -6.75
C ARG A 42 -18.30 13.45 -8.26
N GLU A 43 -17.53 14.39 -8.83
CA GLU A 43 -17.40 14.48 -10.29
C GLU A 43 -16.88 13.17 -10.89
N LEU A 44 -15.84 12.59 -10.29
CA LEU A 44 -15.29 11.30 -10.73
C LEU A 44 -16.32 10.17 -10.61
N GLU A 45 -17.04 10.07 -9.49
CA GLU A 45 -18.10 9.07 -9.28
C GLU A 45 -19.21 9.16 -10.34
N ASP A 46 -19.66 10.36 -10.66
CA ASP A 46 -20.71 10.57 -11.66
C ASP A 46 -20.23 10.23 -13.07
N LEU A 47 -18.97 10.52 -13.40
CA LEU A 47 -18.36 10.16 -14.67
C LEU A 47 -18.19 8.64 -14.80
N GLU A 48 -17.68 7.97 -13.77
CA GLU A 48 -17.52 6.51 -13.77
C GLU A 48 -18.87 5.79 -13.84
N ARG A 49 -19.92 6.34 -13.23
CA ARG A 49 -21.29 5.81 -13.34
C ARG A 49 -21.86 5.97 -14.75
N GLN A 50 -21.60 7.09 -15.41
CA GLN A 50 -22.07 7.36 -16.77
C GLN A 50 -21.30 6.56 -17.83
N PHE A 51 -20.01 6.28 -17.59
CA PHE A 51 -19.11 5.60 -18.52
C PHE A 51 -18.49 4.36 -17.87
N PRO A 52 -19.28 3.29 -17.62
CA PRO A 52 -18.84 2.10 -16.90
C PRO A 52 -17.69 1.35 -17.60
N GLN A 53 -17.49 1.54 -18.91
CA GLN A 53 -16.37 0.99 -19.65
C GLN A 53 -15.00 1.48 -19.18
N PHE A 54 -14.93 2.59 -18.43
CA PHE A 54 -13.69 3.12 -17.87
C PHE A 54 -13.46 2.69 -16.41
N TYR A 55 -14.21 1.71 -15.91
CA TYR A 55 -14.04 1.18 -14.57
C TYR A 55 -12.58 0.81 -14.28
N ASP A 56 -12.12 1.16 -13.07
CA ASP A 56 -10.76 0.92 -12.63
C ASP A 56 -10.76 0.50 -11.15
N PRO A 57 -10.28 -0.71 -10.83
CA PRO A 57 -10.25 -1.19 -9.45
C PRO A 57 -9.29 -0.41 -8.54
N ASN A 58 -8.41 0.44 -9.08
CA ASN A 58 -7.54 1.32 -8.29
C ASN A 58 -8.05 2.77 -8.27
N SER A 59 -9.24 3.06 -8.79
CA SER A 59 -9.82 4.40 -8.71
C SER A 59 -10.04 4.84 -7.25
N PRO A 60 -9.84 6.12 -6.90
CA PRO A 60 -10.12 6.65 -5.57
C PRO A 60 -11.55 6.39 -5.05
N THR A 61 -12.51 6.24 -5.96
CA THR A 61 -13.94 5.97 -5.66
C THR A 61 -14.18 4.54 -5.15
N VAL A 62 -13.25 3.60 -5.41
CA VAL A 62 -13.38 2.17 -5.07
C VAL A 62 -12.76 1.84 -3.70
N ARG A 63 -12.49 2.86 -2.86
CA ARG A 63 -11.94 2.67 -1.51
C ARG A 63 -12.95 2.20 -0.47
N VAL A 64 -14.25 2.38 -0.71
CA VAL A 64 -15.28 1.89 0.21
C VAL A 64 -15.47 0.40 -0.05
N GLY A 65 -15.11 -0.43 0.93
CA GLY A 65 -15.22 -1.88 0.82
C GLY A 65 -16.67 -2.29 0.61
N SER A 66 -17.02 -2.67 -0.62
CA SER A 66 -18.14 -3.56 -0.91
C SER A 66 -17.55 -4.96 -0.93
N ASP A 67 -17.72 -5.75 0.13
CA ASP A 67 -18.17 -7.15 0.00
C ASP A 67 -18.08 -7.94 1.31
N ILE A 68 -19.09 -8.79 1.46
CA ILE A 68 -19.53 -9.56 2.63
C ILE A 68 -19.04 -11.02 2.53
N SER A 69 -18.03 -11.32 1.70
CA SER A 69 -17.57 -12.70 1.48
C SER A 69 -16.62 -13.16 2.59
N ASN A 70 -17.05 -14.16 3.38
CA ASN A 70 -16.35 -14.70 4.56
C ASN A 70 -15.25 -15.74 4.24
N GLU A 71 -14.93 -16.00 2.97
CA GLU A 71 -13.90 -16.99 2.60
C GLU A 71 -12.67 -16.31 2.01
N PHE A 72 -11.56 -16.40 2.75
CA PHE A 72 -10.27 -15.92 2.29
C PHE A 72 -9.60 -16.96 1.40
N GLN A 73 -9.29 -16.56 0.16
CA GLN A 73 -8.44 -17.36 -0.71
C GLN A 73 -6.97 -17.21 -0.27
N GLN A 74 -6.22 -18.32 -0.23
CA GLN A 74 -4.80 -18.31 0.06
C GLN A 74 -3.92 -18.17 -1.18
N ARG A 75 -2.79 -17.46 -1.05
CA ARG A 75 -1.77 -17.32 -2.09
C ARG A 75 -0.37 -17.49 -1.49
N PRO A 76 0.56 -18.19 -2.17
CA PRO A 76 1.96 -18.21 -1.78
C PRO A 76 2.58 -16.81 -1.91
N HIS A 77 3.46 -16.48 -0.97
CA HIS A 77 4.30 -15.29 -1.04
C HIS A 77 5.35 -15.45 -2.14
N ARG A 78 5.68 -14.36 -2.82
CA ARG A 78 6.79 -14.36 -3.79
C ARG A 78 8.13 -14.52 -3.09
N TYR A 79 8.26 -13.92 -1.91
CA TYR A 79 9.40 -14.05 -1.01
C TYR A 79 8.90 -14.44 0.39
N PRO A 80 9.48 -15.46 1.06
CA PRO A 80 9.03 -15.86 2.38
C PRO A 80 9.09 -14.72 3.41
N MET A 81 8.01 -14.53 4.16
CA MET A 81 7.92 -13.53 5.23
C MET A 81 8.45 -14.10 6.55
N LEU A 82 9.69 -13.73 6.88
CA LEU A 82 10.38 -14.20 8.10
C LEU A 82 9.89 -13.51 9.38
N SER A 83 10.26 -14.09 10.52
CA SER A 83 10.11 -13.48 11.84
C SER A 83 11.46 -13.03 12.38
N LEU A 84 11.42 -12.06 13.30
CA LEU A 84 12.59 -11.61 14.04
C LEU A 84 12.69 -12.37 15.36
N ALA A 85 13.92 -12.67 15.78
CA ALA A 85 14.18 -13.13 17.13
C ALA A 85 13.94 -11.98 18.13
N ASN A 86 13.39 -12.32 19.30
CA ASN A 86 13.13 -11.35 20.37
C ASN A 86 14.25 -11.35 21.41
N THR A 87 14.33 -10.26 22.16
CA THR A 87 15.22 -10.09 23.31
C THR A 87 14.56 -9.19 24.34
N TYR A 88 14.89 -9.38 25.62
CA TYR A 88 14.36 -8.61 26.74
C TYR A 88 15.46 -8.08 27.67
N SER A 89 16.73 -8.27 27.31
CA SER A 89 17.88 -7.88 28.14
C SER A 89 18.92 -7.12 27.31
N TYR A 90 19.69 -6.27 27.97
CA TYR A 90 20.78 -5.56 27.32
C TYR A 90 21.95 -6.51 26.99
N GLU A 91 22.10 -7.57 27.77
CA GLU A 91 23.10 -8.60 27.61
C GLU A 91 22.90 -9.37 26.30
N ASP A 92 21.68 -9.85 26.04
CA ASP A 92 21.33 -10.54 24.79
C ASP A 92 21.58 -9.66 23.55
N LEU A 93 21.31 -8.34 23.66
CA LEU A 93 21.59 -7.37 22.61
C LEU A 93 23.10 -7.21 22.36
N ARG A 94 23.91 -7.21 23.42
CA ARG A 94 25.38 -7.17 23.29
C ARG A 94 25.90 -8.46 22.65
N GLU A 95 25.37 -9.61 23.03
CA GLU A 95 25.75 -10.89 22.42
C GLU A 95 25.37 -10.96 20.94
N PHE A 96 24.21 -10.41 20.57
CA PHE A 96 23.81 -10.23 19.18
C PHE A 96 24.82 -9.36 18.43
N ASP A 97 25.20 -8.21 18.97
CA ASP A 97 26.20 -7.32 18.37
C ASP A 97 27.57 -7.99 18.21
N ASP A 98 28.02 -8.71 19.23
CA ASP A 98 29.27 -9.47 19.19
C ASP A 98 29.24 -10.55 18.11
N ARG A 99 28.10 -11.21 17.89
CA ARG A 99 27.92 -12.19 16.82
C ARG A 99 28.03 -11.53 15.44
N ILE A 100 27.43 -10.35 15.25
CA ILE A 100 27.55 -9.59 14.00
C ILE A 100 29.00 -9.16 13.76
N ALA A 101 29.68 -8.61 14.76
CA ALA A 101 31.09 -8.21 14.65
C ALA A 101 32.01 -9.37 14.29
N ARG A 102 31.79 -10.56 14.87
CA ARG A 102 32.54 -11.77 14.51
C ARG A 102 32.26 -12.21 13.08
N SER A 103 31.01 -12.20 12.64
CA SER A 103 30.63 -12.59 11.27
C SER A 103 31.18 -11.65 10.20
N LEU A 104 31.28 -10.34 10.49
CA LEU A 104 31.79 -9.33 9.57
C LEU A 104 33.31 -9.11 9.66
N GLY A 105 33.93 -9.54 10.77
CA GLY A 105 35.36 -9.32 11.04
C GLY A 105 35.72 -7.89 11.46
N HIS A 106 34.74 -7.00 11.67
CA HIS A 106 34.94 -5.63 12.14
C HIS A 106 33.71 -5.09 12.86
N ARG A 107 33.86 -3.95 13.55
CA ARG A 107 32.78 -3.21 14.23
C ARG A 107 32.38 -1.90 13.56
N SER A 108 32.96 -1.58 12.40
CA SER A 108 32.59 -0.40 11.61
C SER A 108 31.28 -0.63 10.84
N TYR A 109 30.17 -0.68 11.56
CA TYR A 109 28.81 -0.73 10.99
C TYR A 109 27.87 0.11 11.85
N ARG A 110 26.66 0.34 11.33
CA ARG A 110 25.59 1.07 12.04
C ARG A 110 24.31 0.26 11.99
N TYR A 111 23.53 0.35 13.05
CA TYR A 111 22.19 -0.19 13.09
C TYR A 111 21.18 0.86 12.66
N VAL A 112 20.16 0.42 11.92
CA VAL A 112 18.91 1.16 11.76
C VAL A 112 17.95 0.62 12.81
N CYS A 113 17.46 1.51 13.68
CA CYS A 113 16.54 1.16 14.74
C CYS A 113 15.15 1.71 14.42
N GLU A 114 14.15 0.84 14.37
CA GLU A 114 12.77 1.17 14.06
C GLU A 114 11.85 0.75 15.21
N LEU A 115 10.70 1.42 15.34
CA LEU A 115 9.68 1.02 16.29
C LEU A 115 9.02 -0.28 15.83
N LYS A 116 8.91 -1.25 16.73
CA LYS A 116 8.15 -2.47 16.47
C LYS A 116 6.66 -2.18 16.65
N TYR A 117 5.95 -2.03 15.54
CA TYR A 117 4.49 -1.88 15.55
C TYR A 117 3.82 -3.20 15.97
N ASP A 118 2.80 -3.10 16.83
CA ASP A 118 1.98 -4.23 17.24
C ASP A 118 0.75 -4.32 16.32
N GLY A 119 0.74 -5.34 15.46
CA GLY A 119 -0.23 -5.47 14.38
C GLY A 119 0.03 -6.71 13.54
N THR A 120 -0.57 -6.75 12.35
CA THR A 120 -0.42 -7.85 11.39
C THR A 120 0.45 -7.43 10.22
N SER A 121 1.42 -8.26 9.87
CA SER A 121 2.24 -8.07 8.68
C SER A 121 1.43 -8.36 7.41
N ILE A 122 1.54 -7.47 6.42
CA ILE A 122 0.87 -7.53 5.13
C ILE A 122 1.91 -7.29 4.04
N SER A 123 1.85 -8.08 2.99
CA SER A 123 2.58 -7.87 1.74
C SER A 123 1.69 -7.15 0.72
N LEU A 124 2.21 -6.11 0.07
CA LEU A 124 1.47 -5.27 -0.89
C LEU A 124 2.12 -5.38 -2.27
N ILE A 125 1.48 -6.10 -3.19
CA ILE A 125 2.06 -6.35 -4.49
C ILE A 125 1.57 -5.29 -5.48
N TYR A 126 2.52 -4.56 -6.05
CA TYR A 126 2.29 -3.58 -7.09
C TYR A 126 2.77 -4.11 -8.44
N GLU A 127 1.90 -4.03 -9.44
CA GLU A 127 2.22 -4.30 -10.84
C GLU A 127 1.95 -3.04 -11.66
N ASN A 128 2.92 -2.64 -12.49
CA ASN A 128 2.91 -1.34 -13.17
C ASN A 128 2.64 -0.16 -12.22
N ARG A 129 3.17 -0.23 -11.00
CA ARG A 129 2.95 0.71 -9.89
C ARG A 129 1.50 0.83 -9.41
N ARG A 130 0.65 -0.14 -9.72
CA ARG A 130 -0.75 -0.21 -9.29
C ARG A 130 -0.92 -1.38 -8.32
N LEU A 131 -1.67 -1.18 -7.25
CA LEU A 131 -1.91 -2.24 -6.27
C LEU A 131 -2.68 -3.37 -6.94
N ALA A 132 -2.01 -4.51 -7.16
CA ALA A 132 -2.57 -5.68 -7.79
C ALA A 132 -3.31 -6.55 -6.75
N TYR A 133 -2.62 -6.89 -5.67
CA TYR A 133 -3.20 -7.64 -4.56
C TYR A 133 -2.42 -7.43 -3.26
N ALA A 134 -3.03 -7.78 -2.13
CA ALA A 134 -2.40 -7.77 -0.82
C ALA A 134 -2.63 -9.11 -0.11
N VAL A 135 -1.60 -9.58 0.61
CA VAL A 135 -1.61 -10.88 1.27
C VAL A 135 -1.19 -10.73 2.72
N THR A 136 -1.89 -11.38 3.65
CA THR A 136 -1.44 -11.46 5.05
C THR A 136 -0.18 -12.33 5.17
N ARG A 137 0.56 -12.23 6.28
CA ARG A 137 1.71 -13.12 6.50
C ARG A 137 1.36 -14.61 6.47
N GLY A 138 0.24 -14.99 7.09
CA GLY A 138 -0.12 -16.40 7.30
C GLY A 138 0.99 -17.17 8.01
N ASP A 139 1.44 -18.28 7.42
CA ASP A 139 2.54 -19.10 7.94
C ASP A 139 3.94 -18.59 7.54
N GLY A 140 4.01 -17.55 6.72
CA GLY A 140 5.25 -16.99 6.17
C GLY A 140 5.59 -17.50 4.77
N GLU A 141 4.98 -18.60 4.32
CA GLU A 141 5.10 -19.11 2.94
C GLU A 141 3.85 -18.78 2.11
N LYS A 142 2.68 -18.78 2.74
CA LYS A 142 1.40 -18.41 2.15
C LYS A 142 0.56 -17.61 3.15
N GLY A 143 -0.35 -16.80 2.62
CA GLY A 143 -1.31 -16.08 3.42
C GLY A 143 -2.60 -15.81 2.68
N ASP A 144 -3.49 -15.08 3.34
CA ASP A 144 -4.84 -14.80 2.88
C ASP A 144 -4.86 -13.54 2.00
N ILE A 145 -5.55 -13.60 0.86
CA ILE A 145 -5.75 -12.44 -0.01
C ILE A 145 -6.74 -11.49 0.68
N VAL A 146 -6.26 -10.30 1.03
CA VAL A 146 -7.00 -9.26 1.77
C VAL A 146 -7.04 -7.92 1.02
N THR A 147 -6.93 -7.97 -0.31
CA THR A 147 -6.86 -6.78 -1.18
C THR A 147 -8.01 -5.81 -0.96
N ALA A 148 -9.25 -6.31 -0.83
CA ALA A 148 -10.42 -5.47 -0.60
C ALA A 148 -10.32 -4.70 0.72
N ASN A 149 -9.93 -5.37 1.81
CA ASN A 149 -9.71 -4.74 3.12
C ASN A 149 -8.56 -3.71 3.06
N VAL A 150 -7.47 -4.03 2.38
CA VAL A 150 -6.31 -3.13 2.26
C VAL A 150 -6.65 -1.87 1.47
N LYS A 151 -7.48 -1.95 0.44
CA LYS A 151 -7.92 -0.78 -0.34
C LYS A 151 -8.66 0.26 0.50
N THR A 152 -9.31 -0.17 1.60
CA THR A 152 -10.01 0.74 2.51
C THR A 152 -9.06 1.51 3.42
N ILE A 153 -7.78 1.15 3.50
CA ILE A 153 -6.77 1.85 4.31
C ILE A 153 -6.31 3.10 3.53
N PRO A 154 -6.63 4.33 3.99
CA PRO A 154 -6.40 5.54 3.20
C PRO A 154 -4.92 5.84 2.93
N THR A 155 -4.05 5.48 3.87
CA THR A 155 -2.59 5.66 3.77
C THR A 155 -1.92 4.69 2.81
N VAL A 156 -2.59 3.60 2.41
CA VAL A 156 -2.08 2.69 1.38
C VAL A 156 -2.36 3.30 0.00
N PRO A 157 -1.34 3.58 -0.82
CA PRO A 157 -1.54 4.12 -2.16
C PRO A 157 -2.08 3.03 -3.10
N LEU A 158 -3.14 3.32 -3.85
CA LEU A 158 -3.62 2.39 -4.88
C LEU A 158 -2.79 2.46 -6.16
N VAL A 159 -2.13 3.59 -6.38
CA VAL A 159 -1.19 3.86 -7.47
C VAL A 159 -0.01 4.63 -6.90
N VAL A 160 1.21 4.20 -7.22
CA VAL A 160 2.46 4.85 -6.81
C VAL A 160 3.03 5.64 -7.98
N ASP A 161 2.78 6.94 -7.99
CA ASP A 161 3.32 7.85 -9.01
C ASP A 161 4.65 8.47 -8.52
N HIS A 162 5.69 7.63 -8.41
CA HIS A 162 7.03 8.09 -8.07
C HIS A 162 8.04 7.75 -9.18
N PRO A 163 8.83 8.73 -9.67
CA PRO A 163 9.75 8.51 -10.80
C PRO A 163 10.74 7.36 -10.61
N SER A 164 11.19 7.14 -9.37
CA SER A 164 12.14 6.08 -9.03
C SER A 164 11.50 4.75 -8.62
N ALA A 165 10.17 4.65 -8.55
CA ALA A 165 9.52 3.40 -8.17
C ALA A 165 9.73 2.36 -9.29
N PRO A 166 10.13 1.11 -8.97
CA PRO A 166 10.14 0.02 -9.94
C PRO A 166 8.75 -0.16 -10.57
N GLU A 167 8.71 -0.76 -11.77
CA GLU A 167 7.43 -1.10 -12.41
C GLU A 167 6.65 -2.12 -11.58
N ASN A 168 7.32 -3.16 -11.07
CA ASN A 168 6.74 -4.20 -10.23
C ASN A 168 7.53 -4.33 -8.92
N PHE A 169 6.85 -4.29 -7.78
CA PHE A 169 7.47 -4.40 -6.47
C PHE A 169 6.49 -4.94 -5.41
N GLU A 170 7.03 -5.36 -4.28
CA GLU A 170 6.34 -5.88 -3.10
C GLU A 170 6.90 -5.20 -1.84
#